data_AF-A0AAP2DMJ4-F1
#
_entry.id   AF-A0AAP2DMJ4-F1
#
_cell.length_a   1.000
_cell.length_b   1.000
_cell.length_c   1.000
_cell.angle_alpha   90.00
_cell.angle_beta   90.00
_cell.angle_gamma   90.00
#
_symmetry.space_group_name_H-M   'P 1'
#
loop_
_entity.id
_entity.type
_entity.pdbx_description
1 polymer ?
#
loop_
_entity_poly.entity_id
_entity_poly.type
_entity_poly.pdbx_seq_one_letter_code
_entity_poly.pdbx_strand_id
1 'polypeptide(L)' 'MLRFFLIAFNVAVIGFLVYKMVDVFNAPIERSKKVVFFTGGVLLLLAPLGIFLRFFGASPQYFVIYPVAIFLFLYLTKQL' A
#
# COMPACT_ATOMS: atom_id res chain seq x y z
N MET A 1 -16.14 -17.25 3.82
CA MET A 1 -16.48 -16.05 3.01
C MET A 1 -15.63 -14.84 3.40
N LEU A 2 -15.85 -14.18 4.54
CA LEU A 2 -15.14 -12.93 4.91
C LEU A 2 -13.59 -13.03 4.87
N ARG A 3 -13.03 -14.14 5.38
CA ARG A 3 -11.57 -14.38 5.33
C ARG A 3 -11.02 -14.44 3.90
N PHE A 4 -11.77 -14.99 2.96
CA PHE A 4 -11.35 -15.05 1.56
C PHE A 4 -11.32 -13.64 0.94
N PHE A 5 -12.34 -12.82 1.19
CA PHE A 5 -12.37 -11.42 0.75
C PHE A 5 -11.23 -10.61 1.36
N LEU A 6 -10.93 -10.80 2.65
CA LEU A 6 -9.80 -10.16 3.30
C LEU A 6 -8.48 -10.54 2.61
N ILE A 7 -8.25 -11.83 2.35
CA ILE A 7 -7.05 -12.30 1.66
C ILE A 7 -6.97 -11.68 0.26
N ALA A 8 -8.03 -11.80 -0.54
CA ALA A 8 -8.07 -11.25 -1.90
C ALA A 8 -7.81 -9.73 -1.91
N PHE A 9 -8.42 -8.98 -0.98
CA PHE A 9 -8.18 -7.56 -0.81
C PHE A 9 -6.71 -7.26 -0.51
N ASN A 10 -6.11 -7.96 0.47
CA ASN A 10 -4.71 -7.75 0.81
C ASN A 10 -3.77 -8.11 -0.35
N VAL A 11 -4.03 -9.20 -1.09
CA VAL A 11 -3.24 -9.56 -2.29
C VAL A 11 -3.34 -8.47 -3.34
N ALA A 12 -4.56 -7.97 -3.63
CA ALA A 12 -4.76 -6.90 -4.59
C ALA A 12 -4.01 -5.63 -4.18
N VAL A 13 -4.06 -5.26 -2.90
CA VAL A 13 -3.35 -4.09 -2.39
C VAL A 13 -1.82 -4.27 -2.47
N ILE A 14 -1.29 -5.42 -2.08
CA ILE A 14 0.14 -5.70 -2.18
C ILE A 14 0.60 -5.59 -3.64
N GLY A 15 -0.09 -6.27 -4.56
CA GLY A 15 0.25 -6.23 -5.99
C GLY A 15 0.18 -4.80 -6.55
N PHE A 16 -0.84 -4.05 -6.15
CA PHE A 16 -1.01 -2.66 -6.54
C PHE A 16 0.08 -1.73 -6.02
N LEU A 17 0.45 -1.83 -4.75
CA LEU A 17 1.52 -1.04 -4.15
C LEU A 17 2.87 -1.36 -4.81
N VAL A 18 3.17 -2.63 -5.03
CA VAL A 18 4.39 -3.05 -5.74
C VAL A 18 4.41 -2.47 -7.16
N TYR A 19 3.31 -2.58 -7.90
CA TYR A 19 3.19 -1.98 -9.23
C TYR A 19 3.45 -0.47 -9.19
N LYS A 20 2.83 0.25 -8.25
CA LYS A 20 3.00 1.71 -8.12
C LYS A 20 4.43 2.10 -7.71
N MET A 21 5.09 1.30 -6.88
CA MET A 21 6.49 1.55 -6.53
C MET A 21 7.42 1.36 -7.72
N VAL A 22 7.16 0.38 -8.59
CA VAL A 22 7.90 0.20 -9.85
C VAL A 22 7.66 1.38 -10.80
N ASP A 23 6.42 1.85 -10.91
CA ASP A 23 6.01 3.03 -11.70
C ASP A 23 6.79 4.28 -11.26
N VAL A 24 6.79 4.57 -9.95
CA VAL A 24 7.55 5.68 -9.33
C VAL A 24 9.06 5.55 -9.55
N PHE A 25 9.59 4.33 -9.51
CA PHE A 25 11.03 4.10 -9.72
C PHE A 25 11.45 4.48 -11.14
N ASN A 26 10.63 4.15 -12.12
CA ASN A 26 10.87 4.44 -13.54
C ASN A 26 10.53 5.88 -13.95
N ALA A 27 9.70 6.59 -13.18
CA ALA A 27 9.31 7.95 -13.47
C ALA A 27 10.51 8.94 -13.46
N PRO A 28 10.54 9.95 -14.35
CA PRO A 28 11.60 10.96 -14.42
C PRO A 28 11.42 12.05 -13.34
N ILE A 29 11.25 11.64 -12.08
CA ILE A 29 11.04 12.54 -10.94
C ILE A 29 12.30 12.68 -10.10
N GLU A 30 12.36 13.75 -9.30
CA GLU A 30 13.47 14.04 -8.42
C GLU A 30 13.75 12.89 -7.42
N ARG A 31 15.03 12.62 -7.16
CA ARG A 31 15.46 11.51 -6.30
C ARG A 31 14.88 11.60 -4.88
N SER A 32 14.78 12.80 -4.33
CA SER A 32 14.17 13.06 -3.02
C SER A 32 12.72 12.58 -2.96
N LYS A 33 11.92 12.92 -3.98
CA LYS A 33 10.52 12.47 -4.13
C LYS A 33 10.43 10.95 -4.29
N LYS A 34 11.33 10.33 -5.08
CA LYS A 34 11.38 8.85 -5.20
C LYS A 34 11.54 8.18 -3.85
N VAL A 35 12.46 8.69 -3.01
CA VAL A 35 12.71 8.13 -1.67
C VAL A 35 11.46 8.25 -0.80
N VAL A 36 10.76 9.39 -0.82
CA VAL A 36 9.52 9.58 -0.05
C VAL A 36 8.45 8.58 -0.47
N PHE A 37 8.20 8.44 -1.78
CA PHE A 37 7.18 7.52 -2.28
C PHE A 37 7.54 6.05 -2.06
N PHE A 38 8.80 5.68 -2.23
CA PHE A 38 9.26 4.33 -1.95
C PHE A 38 9.08 4.00 -0.47
N THR A 39 9.51 4.90 0.42
CA THR A 39 9.37 4.72 1.87
C THR A 39 7.89 4.64 2.28
N GLY A 40 7.04 5.52 1.74
CA GLY A 40 5.60 5.48 1.97
C GLY A 40 4.95 4.18 1.48
N GLY A 41 5.33 3.70 0.29
CA GLY A 41 4.88 2.43 -0.26
C GLY A 41 5.29 1.24 0.61
N VAL A 42 6.54 1.20 1.07
CA VAL A 42 7.03 0.16 2.01
C VAL A 42 6.24 0.19 3.32
N LEU A 43 6.03 1.37 3.92
CA LEU A 43 5.24 1.49 5.15
C LEU A 43 3.81 0.99 4.96
N LEU A 44 3.18 1.29 3.82
CA LEU A 44 1.84 0.79 3.49
C LEU A 44 1.84 -0.72 3.27
N LEU A 45 2.91 -1.33 2.75
CA LEU A 45 3.02 -2.78 2.59
C LEU A 45 3.12 -3.52 3.92
N LEU A 46 3.66 -2.89 4.98
CA LEU A 46 3.76 -3.52 6.30
C LEU A 46 2.38 -3.90 6.86
N ALA A 47 1.34 -3.14 6.55
CA ALA A 47 0.00 -3.41 7.06
C ALA A 47 -0.59 -4.76 6.58
N PRO A 48 -0.72 -5.02 5.26
CA PRO A 48 -1.24 -6.28 4.74
C PRO A 48 -0.27 -7.44 5.02
N LEU A 49 1.06 -7.20 4.96
CA LEU A 49 2.05 -8.22 5.32
C LEU A 49 1.94 -8.62 6.80
N GLY A 50 1.71 -7.65 7.70
CA GLY A 50 1.50 -7.90 9.12
C GLY A 50 0.26 -8.75 9.39
N ILE A 51 -0.83 -8.52 8.66
CA ILE A 51 -2.04 -9.36 8.73
C ILE A 51 -1.77 -10.77 8.17
N PHE A 52 -1.08 -10.87 7.04
CA PHE A 52 -0.71 -12.16 6.43
C PHE A 52 0.17 -13.02 7.34
N LEU A 53 1.18 -12.40 7.96
CA LEU A 53 2.12 -13.03 8.87
C LEU A 53 1.57 -13.18 10.30
N ARG A 54 0.33 -12.71 10.55
CA ARG A 54 -0.36 -12.77 11.84
C ARG A 54 0.31 -11.98 12.97
N PHE A 55 1.07 -10.93 12.64
CA PHE A 55 1.59 -9.98 13.63
C PHE A 55 0.46 -9.22 14.33
N PHE A 56 -0.62 -8.92 13.60
CA PHE A 56 -1.85 -8.34 14.15
C PHE A 56 -3.08 -8.81 13.36
N GLY A 57 -4.25 -8.78 14.00
CA GLY A 57 -5.52 -9.15 13.38
C GLY A 57 -6.12 -8.02 12.55
N ALA A 58 -6.95 -8.37 11.57
CA ALA A 58 -7.78 -7.40 10.86
C ALA A 58 -8.83 -6.82 11.81
N SER A 59 -8.71 -5.53 12.14
CA SER A 59 -9.70 -4.79 12.94
C SER A 59 -10.60 -3.93 12.04
N PRO A 60 -11.77 -3.48 12.50
CA PRO A 60 -12.59 -2.51 11.77
C PRO A 60 -11.80 -1.24 11.39
N GLN A 61 -10.86 -0.82 12.24
CA GLN A 61 -10.01 0.35 11.98
C GLN A 61 -9.11 0.12 10.76
N TYR A 62 -8.58 -1.09 10.57
CA TYR A 62 -7.79 -1.44 9.39
C TYR A 62 -8.57 -1.18 8.11
N PHE A 63 -9.83 -1.63 8.04
CA PHE A 63 -10.68 -1.46 6.85
C PHE A 63 -11.07 -0.02 6.57
N VAL A 64 -10.90 0.91 7.52
CA VAL A 64 -11.19 2.33 7.33
C VAL A 64 -9.92 3.11 7.04
N ILE A 65 -8.90 2.98 7.90
CA ILE A 65 -7.66 3.75 7.82
C ILE A 65 -6.84 3.34 6.61
N TYR A 66 -6.75 2.04 6.34
CA TYR A 66 -5.86 1.54 5.30
C TYR A 66 -6.29 1.96 3.89
N PRO A 67 -7.57 1.86 3.48
CA PRO A 67 -8.01 2.42 2.21
C PRO A 67 -7.75 3.92 2.10
N VAL A 68 -7.98 4.70 3.16
CA VAL A 68 -7.72 6.15 3.16
C VAL A 68 -6.23 6.43 2.91
N ALA A 69 -5.34 5.69 3.56
CA ALA A 69 -3.90 5.84 3.38
C ALA A 69 -3.45 5.46 1.96
N ILE A 70 -4.03 4.39 1.38
CA ILE A 70 -3.83 4.01 -0.02
C ILE A 70 -4.29 5.13 -0.96
N PHE A 71 -5.49 5.68 -0.76
CA PHE A 71 -6.02 6.78 -1.58
C PHE A 71 -5.15 8.02 -1.49
N LEU A 72 -4.65 8.37 -0.31
CA LEU A 72 -3.73 9.50 -0.13
C LEU A 72 -2.41 9.26 -0.88
N PHE A 73 -1.83 8.07 -0.74
CA PHE A 73 -0.63 7.68 -1.47
C PHE A 73 -0.84 7.76 -2.99
N LEU A 74 -2.01 7.34 -3.46
CA LEU A 74 -2.36 7.47 -4.87
C LEU A 74 -2.55 8.89 -5.32
N TYR A 75 -3.22 9.72 -4.53
CA TYR A 75 -3.38 11.11 -4.85
C TYR A 75 -2.03 11.82 -5.00
N LEU A 76 -1.09 11.54 -4.09
CA LEU A 76 0.25 12.11 -4.13
C LEU A 76 1.10 11.57 -5.28
N THR A 77 0.90 10.31 -5.69
CA THR A 77 1.63 9.70 -6.81
C THR A 77 1.01 9.96 -8.18
N LYS A 78 -0.29 10.32 -8.26
CA LYS A 78 -0.99 10.66 -9.50
C LYS A 78 -0.44 11.93 -10.16
N GLN A 79 0.19 12.81 -9.39
CA GLN A 79 0.76 14.07 -9.87
C GLN A 79 2.18 13.92 -10.44
N LEU A 80 2.70 12.70 -10.52
CA LEU A 80 4.03 12.36 -11.05
C LEU A 80 3.90 11.84 -12.47
#